data_AF-A0A7S4AE22-F1
#
_entry.id   AF-A0A7S4AE22-F1
#
_cell.length_a   1.000
_cell.length_b   1.000
_cell.length_c   1.000
_cell.angle_alpha   90.00
_cell.angle_beta   90.00
_cell.angle_gamma   90.00
#
_symmetry.space_group_name_H-M   'P 1'
#
loop_
_entity.id
_entity.type
_entity.pdbx_description
1 polymer ?
#
loop_
_entity_poly.entity_id
_entity_poly.type
_entity_poly.pdbx_seq_one_letter_code
_entity_poly.pdbx_strand_id
1 'polypeptide(L)'
;PAEKNSEEIGNDFGMPSTYSPARDSAACLLLLEEFLHAMIIICKELPPVPPSNKAAHTAQAKWRLRREVIHRLSSGPKTHSEMAEVHHVLSHWDNVYLSEEGKLLNPDDATGAALGVVLGEVANRKISRRTNEPHKWELNREAWESYDPSFYHINLRNHQTAAESRPAFPADNKFRVKPKPFCPPLFESHRAF
;
A
#
# COMPACT_ATOMS: atom_id res chain seq x y z
N PRO A 1 -45.80 -55.96 -36.86
CA PRO A 1 -44.80 -55.33 -37.76
C PRO A 1 -45.39 -54.11 -38.47
N ALA A 2 -45.05 -52.92 -37.98
CA ALA A 2 -45.15 -51.60 -38.62
C ALA A 2 -44.59 -50.61 -37.56
N GLU A 3 -43.27 -50.48 -37.50
CA GLU A 3 -42.47 -49.37 -38.06
C GLU A 3 -42.56 -48.09 -37.21
N LYS A 4 -41.44 -47.86 -36.52
CA LYS A 4 -41.04 -46.66 -35.80
C LYS A 4 -40.95 -45.48 -36.77
N ASN A 5 -41.47 -44.33 -36.40
CA ASN A 5 -40.91 -43.04 -36.82
C ASN A 5 -40.63 -42.20 -35.58
N SER A 6 -39.37 -42.23 -35.19
CA SER A 6 -38.77 -41.26 -34.28
C SER A 6 -38.31 -40.08 -35.14
N GLU A 7 -39.02 -38.96 -35.12
CA GLU A 7 -38.51 -37.72 -35.70
C GLU A 7 -37.88 -36.85 -34.62
N GLU A 8 -36.68 -36.43 -34.97
CA GLU A 8 -35.66 -35.80 -34.14
C GLU A 8 -36.12 -34.43 -33.67
N ILE A 9 -35.93 -34.17 -32.37
CA ILE A 9 -35.99 -32.82 -31.81
C ILE A 9 -34.77 -32.08 -32.36
N GLY A 10 -35.01 -31.30 -33.42
CA GLY A 10 -34.03 -30.43 -34.07
C GLY A 10 -33.40 -29.49 -33.05
N ASN A 11 -32.17 -29.80 -32.65
CA ASN A 11 -31.34 -28.96 -31.82
C ASN A 11 -30.60 -27.98 -32.73
N ASP A 12 -31.35 -27.06 -33.33
CA ASP A 12 -30.84 -26.06 -34.25
C ASP A 12 -30.86 -24.69 -33.57
N PHE A 13 -29.94 -24.50 -32.60
CA PHE A 13 -29.54 -23.17 -32.16
C PHE A 13 -28.70 -22.55 -33.28
N GLY A 14 -29.38 -22.19 -34.38
CA GLY A 14 -28.81 -21.51 -35.53
C GLY A 14 -28.23 -20.16 -35.10
N MET A 15 -26.93 -20.14 -34.87
CA MET A 15 -26.17 -18.90 -34.84
C MET A 15 -26.39 -18.16 -36.17
N PRO A 16 -26.50 -16.82 -36.18
CA PRO A 16 -26.72 -16.05 -37.39
C PRO A 16 -25.68 -16.41 -38.47
N SER A 17 -26.15 -16.79 -39.66
CA SER A 17 -25.36 -17.16 -40.86
C SER A 17 -24.41 -16.06 -41.36
N THR A 18 -24.32 -14.93 -40.67
CA THR A 18 -23.43 -13.80 -40.98
C THR A 18 -22.10 -13.87 -40.23
N TYR A 19 -21.89 -14.86 -39.35
CA TYR A 19 -20.58 -15.09 -38.73
C TYR A 19 -19.60 -15.69 -39.75
N SER A 20 -18.91 -14.82 -40.48
CA SER A 20 -17.69 -15.18 -41.21
C SER A 20 -16.52 -14.89 -40.28
N PRO A 21 -15.77 -15.91 -39.81
CA PRO A 21 -14.53 -15.67 -39.07
C PRO A 21 -13.64 -14.77 -39.91
N ALA A 22 -13.03 -13.76 -39.30
CA ALA A 22 -12.05 -12.93 -39.99
C ALA A 22 -10.96 -13.83 -40.57
N ARG A 23 -10.96 -14.03 -41.89
CA ARG A 23 -9.92 -14.78 -42.60
C ARG A 23 -8.64 -13.96 -42.78
N ASP A 24 -8.73 -12.67 -42.48
CA ASP A 24 -7.63 -11.72 -42.53
C ASP A 24 -6.86 -11.74 -41.19
N SER A 25 -5.60 -12.16 -41.25
CA SER A 25 -4.72 -12.21 -40.08
C SER A 25 -4.53 -10.83 -39.44
N ALA A 26 -4.61 -9.74 -40.22
CA ALA A 26 -4.52 -8.39 -39.70
C ALA A 26 -5.70 -8.04 -38.77
N ALA A 27 -6.92 -8.42 -39.16
CA ALA A 27 -8.11 -8.22 -38.33
C ALA A 27 -8.07 -9.07 -37.04
N CYS A 28 -7.55 -10.30 -37.10
CA CYS A 28 -7.35 -11.13 -35.91
C CYS A 28 -6.34 -10.52 -34.92
N LEU A 29 -5.25 -9.92 -35.40
CA LEU A 29 -4.26 -9.26 -34.54
C LEU A 29 -4.84 -8.01 -33.86
N LEU A 30 -5.62 -7.20 -34.58
CA LEU A 30 -6.30 -6.04 -34.00
C LEU A 30 -7.29 -6.45 -32.91
N LEU A 31 -8.10 -7.49 -33.16
CA LEU A 31 -9.04 -8.00 -32.15
C LEU A 31 -8.31 -8.54 -30.92
N LEU A 32 -7.17 -9.21 -31.10
CA LEU A 32 -6.34 -9.69 -29.99
C LEU A 32 -5.76 -8.52 -29.19
N GLU A 33 -5.29 -7.47 -29.86
CA GLU A 33 -4.78 -6.25 -29.22
C GLU A 33 -5.87 -5.59 -28.36
N GLU A 34 -7.05 -5.35 -28.93
CA GLU A 34 -8.20 -4.77 -28.21
C GLU A 34 -8.63 -5.65 -27.03
N PHE A 35 -8.66 -6.98 -27.22
CA PHE A 35 -8.96 -7.91 -26.14
C PHE A 35 -7.93 -7.85 -25.02
N LEU A 36 -6.64 -7.86 -25.33
CA LEU A 36 -5.57 -7.75 -24.34
C LEU A 36 -5.62 -6.41 -23.61
N HIS A 37 -5.88 -5.32 -24.34
CA HIS A 37 -6.05 -3.99 -23.77
C HIS A 37 -7.22 -3.98 -22.77
N ALA A 38 -8.38 -4.52 -23.16
CA ALA A 38 -9.54 -4.65 -22.28
C ALA A 38 -9.23 -5.53 -21.05
N MET A 39 -8.50 -6.64 -21.22
CA MET A 39 -8.08 -7.48 -20.10
C MET A 39 -7.13 -6.75 -19.15
N ILE A 40 -6.20 -5.95 -19.66
CA ILE A 40 -5.31 -5.12 -18.84
C ILE A 40 -6.14 -4.10 -18.06
N ILE A 41 -7.06 -3.38 -18.71
CA ILE A 41 -7.94 -2.42 -18.03
C ILE A 41 -8.73 -3.13 -16.93
N ILE A 42 -9.41 -4.24 -17.24
CA ILE A 42 -10.19 -4.99 -16.24
C ILE A 42 -9.29 -5.40 -15.07
N CYS A 43 -8.12 -6.00 -15.33
CA CYS A 43 -7.20 -6.42 -14.28
C CYS A 43 -6.61 -5.25 -13.47
N LYS A 44 -6.51 -4.04 -14.03
CA LYS A 44 -5.97 -2.85 -13.37
C LYS A 44 -7.03 -2.07 -12.59
N GLU A 45 -8.25 -2.04 -13.09
CA GLU A 45 -9.38 -1.32 -12.49
C GLU A 45 -10.12 -2.16 -11.44
N LEU A 46 -9.91 -3.47 -11.41
CA LEU A 46 -10.42 -4.30 -10.33
C LEU A 46 -9.83 -3.85 -8.99
N PRO A 47 -10.66 -3.66 -7.94
CA PRO A 47 -10.15 -3.31 -6.64
C PRO A 47 -9.21 -4.42 -6.14
N PRO A 48 -8.13 -4.06 -5.43
CA PRO A 48 -7.20 -5.06 -4.92
C PRO A 48 -7.95 -6.04 -4.02
N VAL A 49 -7.67 -7.33 -4.16
CA VAL A 49 -8.32 -8.38 -3.36
C VAL A 49 -7.97 -8.19 -1.88
N PRO A 50 -8.94 -8.30 -0.95
CA PRO A 50 -8.66 -8.21 0.48
C PRO A 50 -7.65 -9.27 0.94
N PRO A 51 -6.68 -8.90 1.79
CA PRO A 51 -5.75 -9.86 2.38
C PRO A 51 -6.45 -10.95 3.18
N SER A 52 -6.02 -12.21 3.01
CA SER A 52 -6.61 -13.37 3.68
C SER A 52 -6.46 -13.34 5.21
N ASN A 53 -5.34 -12.80 5.71
CA ASN A 53 -5.08 -12.66 7.14
C ASN A 53 -5.09 -11.20 7.55
N LYS A 54 -6.24 -10.72 8.02
CA LYS A 54 -6.42 -9.32 8.46
C LYS A 54 -5.43 -8.92 9.54
N ALA A 55 -5.28 -9.71 10.61
CA ALA A 55 -4.44 -9.35 11.75
C ALA A 55 -2.96 -9.19 11.37
N ALA A 56 -2.43 -10.14 10.58
CA ALA A 56 -1.06 -10.04 10.09
C ALA A 56 -0.86 -8.82 9.17
N HIS A 57 -1.84 -8.55 8.31
CA HIS A 57 -1.79 -7.39 7.42
C HIS A 57 -1.87 -6.07 8.20
N THR A 58 -2.72 -5.97 9.22
CA THR A 58 -2.82 -4.78 10.09
C THR A 58 -1.50 -4.52 10.82
N ALA A 59 -0.85 -5.55 11.36
CA ALA A 59 0.47 -5.42 11.96
C ALA A 59 1.52 -4.92 10.96
N GLN A 60 1.47 -5.40 9.73
CA GLN A 60 2.35 -4.94 8.65
C GLN A 60 2.04 -3.49 8.24
N ALA A 61 0.77 -3.10 8.18
CA ALA A 61 0.32 -1.74 7.89
C ALA A 61 0.84 -0.75 8.95
N LYS A 62 0.71 -1.10 10.24
CA LYS A 62 1.27 -0.33 11.36
C LYS A 62 2.78 -0.17 11.24
N TRP A 63 3.48 -1.26 10.90
CA TRP A 63 4.93 -1.21 10.70
C TRP A 63 5.32 -0.30 9.54
N ARG A 64 4.60 -0.35 8.40
CA ARG A 64 4.82 0.54 7.24
C ARG A 64 4.56 2.00 7.60
N LEU A 65 3.46 2.29 8.29
CA LEU A 65 3.13 3.63 8.78
C LEU A 65 4.22 4.15 9.71
N ARG A 66 4.65 3.33 10.69
CA ARG A 66 5.76 3.67 11.60
C ARG A 66 7.04 3.98 10.84
N ARG A 67 7.39 3.16 9.85
CA ARG A 67 8.57 3.40 9.00
C ARG A 67 8.44 4.74 8.28
N GLU A 68 7.33 4.99 7.60
CA GLU A 68 7.10 6.25 6.87
C GLU A 68 7.23 7.47 7.80
N VAL A 69 6.61 7.42 8.98
CA VAL A 69 6.67 8.50 9.98
C VAL A 69 8.12 8.80 10.41
N ILE A 70 8.90 7.77 10.72
CA ILE A 70 10.30 7.91 11.12
C ILE A 70 11.11 8.62 10.03
N HIS A 71 10.96 8.19 8.79
CA HIS A 71 11.72 8.75 7.67
C HIS A 71 11.30 10.18 7.36
N ARG A 72 10.01 10.50 7.41
CA ARG A 72 9.56 11.89 7.24
C ARG A 72 10.06 12.83 8.34
N LEU A 73 10.04 12.38 9.60
CA LEU A 73 10.52 13.21 10.72
C LEU A 73 12.05 13.30 10.79
N SER A 74 12.78 12.36 10.19
CA SER A 74 14.24 12.42 10.11
C SER A 74 14.75 13.65 9.37
N SER A 75 13.97 14.20 8.42
CA SER A 75 14.35 15.42 7.70
C SER A 75 14.03 16.71 8.47
N GLY A 76 13.46 16.62 9.68
CA GLY A 76 13.18 17.75 10.56
C GLY A 76 11.76 17.78 11.14
N PRO A 77 11.46 18.74 12.03
CA PRO A 77 10.18 18.80 12.72
C PRO A 77 9.01 19.13 11.79
N LYS A 78 7.91 18.37 11.90
CA LYS A 78 6.72 18.48 11.03
C LYS A 78 5.44 18.65 11.84
N THR A 79 4.48 19.39 11.29
CA THR A 79 3.12 19.50 11.84
C THR A 79 2.34 18.20 11.64
N HIS A 80 1.23 18.05 12.37
CA HIS A 80 0.35 16.90 12.18
C HIS A 80 -0.18 16.81 10.74
N SER A 81 -0.54 17.94 10.13
CA SER A 81 -1.07 18.00 8.76
C SER A 81 -0.03 17.57 7.72
N GLU A 82 1.23 18.00 7.86
CA GLU A 82 2.33 17.53 6.98
C GLU A 82 2.60 16.03 7.15
N MET A 83 2.34 15.49 8.34
CA MET A 83 2.46 14.06 8.62
C MET A 83 1.25 13.26 8.11
N ALA A 84 0.09 13.86 7.88
CA ALA A 84 -1.08 13.14 7.35
C ALA A 84 -0.85 12.60 5.93
N GLU A 85 0.05 13.24 5.16
CA GLU A 85 0.43 12.81 3.82
C GLU A 85 1.04 11.39 3.76
N VAL A 86 1.49 10.82 4.89
CA VAL A 86 1.98 9.44 4.94
C VAL A 86 0.92 8.43 4.48
N HIS A 87 -0.37 8.73 4.66
CA HIS A 87 -1.44 7.85 4.20
C HIS A 87 -1.52 7.74 2.67
N HIS A 88 -1.02 8.73 1.94
CA HIS A 88 -1.04 8.70 0.46
C HIS A 88 -0.03 7.72 -0.13
N VAL A 89 0.99 7.32 0.62
CA VAL A 89 2.00 6.35 0.15
C VAL A 89 1.74 4.93 0.66
N LEU A 90 0.75 4.75 1.54
CA LEU A 90 0.30 3.44 1.99
C LEU A 90 -0.67 2.81 0.99
N SER A 91 -0.72 1.48 0.96
CA SER A 91 -1.67 0.77 0.10
C SER A 91 -3.11 1.02 0.54
N HIS A 92 -4.07 0.79 -0.37
CA HIS A 92 -5.49 0.90 -0.06
C HIS A 92 -5.87 0.07 1.18
N TRP A 93 -5.47 -1.20 1.22
CA TRP A 93 -5.78 -2.10 2.34
C TRP A 93 -5.08 -1.72 3.64
N ASP A 94 -3.86 -1.17 3.58
CA ASP A 94 -3.20 -0.63 4.78
C ASP A 94 -4.06 0.48 5.39
N ASN A 95 -4.52 1.43 4.57
CA ASN A 95 -5.34 2.54 5.05
C ASN A 95 -6.70 2.08 5.58
N VAL A 96 -7.34 1.09 4.95
CA VAL A 96 -8.60 0.50 5.44
C VAL A 96 -8.41 -0.08 6.84
N TYR A 97 -7.42 -0.95 7.05
CA TYR A 97 -7.23 -1.61 8.35
C TYR A 97 -6.73 -0.66 9.44
N LEU A 98 -5.86 0.28 9.09
CA LEU A 98 -5.44 1.32 10.04
C LEU A 98 -6.62 2.21 10.46
N SER A 99 -7.53 2.51 9.52
CA SER A 99 -8.76 3.25 9.83
C SER A 99 -9.71 2.43 10.69
N GLU A 100 -9.85 1.13 10.48
CA GLU A 100 -10.68 0.26 11.33
C GLU A 100 -10.22 0.28 12.79
N GLU A 101 -8.92 0.19 13.04
CA GLU A 101 -8.39 0.32 14.41
C GLU A 101 -8.49 1.76 14.94
N GLY A 102 -8.26 2.75 14.09
CA GLY A 102 -8.36 4.16 14.44
C GLY A 102 -9.77 4.57 14.89
N LYS A 103 -10.82 4.00 14.26
CA LYS A 103 -12.22 4.22 14.66
C LYS A 103 -12.51 3.83 16.11
N LEU A 104 -11.77 2.88 16.68
CA LEU A 104 -11.91 2.48 18.07
C LEU A 104 -11.40 3.55 19.05
N LEU A 105 -10.52 4.44 18.58
CA LEU A 105 -9.94 5.53 19.37
C LEU A 105 -10.67 6.85 19.12
N ASN A 106 -10.91 7.17 17.85
CA ASN A 106 -11.67 8.34 17.44
C ASN A 106 -12.51 8.00 16.19
N PRO A 107 -13.84 7.88 16.33
CA PRO A 107 -14.71 7.56 15.19
C PRO A 107 -14.76 8.68 14.15
N ASP A 108 -14.54 9.94 14.54
CA ASP A 108 -14.63 11.11 13.67
C ASP A 108 -13.34 11.35 12.86
N ASP A 109 -12.20 10.89 13.37
CA ASP A 109 -10.89 11.02 12.72
C ASP A 109 -10.05 9.74 12.90
N ALA A 110 -10.49 8.68 12.23
CA ALA A 110 -9.87 7.36 12.36
C ALA A 110 -8.41 7.32 11.86
N THR A 111 -8.14 7.94 10.70
CA THR A 111 -6.79 7.99 10.12
C THR A 111 -5.86 8.83 10.97
N GLY A 112 -6.31 10.01 11.42
CA GLY A 112 -5.55 10.86 12.33
C GLY A 112 -5.30 10.19 13.68
N ALA A 113 -6.24 9.40 14.20
CA ALA A 113 -6.01 8.62 15.42
C ALA A 113 -4.93 7.56 15.25
N ALA A 114 -4.96 6.79 14.15
CA ALA A 114 -3.92 5.80 13.85
C ALA A 114 -2.54 6.45 13.70
N LEU A 115 -2.45 7.59 13.01
CA LEU A 115 -1.22 8.39 12.91
C LEU A 115 -0.76 8.91 14.28
N GLY A 116 -1.69 9.39 15.10
CA GLY A 116 -1.43 9.93 16.44
C GLY A 116 -0.82 8.90 17.38
N VAL A 117 -1.28 7.65 17.32
CA VAL A 117 -0.68 6.52 18.08
C VAL A 117 0.78 6.34 17.70
N VAL A 118 1.07 6.26 16.40
CA VAL A 118 2.45 6.08 15.91
C VAL A 118 3.33 7.27 16.28
N LEU A 119 2.83 8.50 16.12
CA LEU A 119 3.55 9.71 16.53
C LEU A 119 3.87 9.70 18.03
N GLY A 120 2.94 9.26 18.87
CA GLY A 120 3.17 9.11 20.31
C GLY A 120 4.25 8.08 20.66
N GLU A 121 4.46 7.06 19.82
CA GLU A 121 5.51 6.05 20.01
C GLU A 121 6.90 6.53 19.56
N VAL A 122 6.99 7.27 18.45
CA VAL A 122 8.28 7.54 17.78
C VAL A 122 8.73 8.99 17.85
N ALA A 123 7.88 9.91 18.31
CA ALA A 123 8.15 11.34 18.26
C ALA A 123 7.76 12.07 19.54
N ASN A 124 8.40 13.22 19.75
CA ASN A 124 8.08 14.15 20.81
C ASN A 124 7.34 15.36 20.22
N ARG A 125 6.23 15.73 20.83
CA ARG A 125 5.48 16.93 20.43
C ARG A 125 6.14 18.17 21.04
N LYS A 126 6.74 19.00 20.20
CA LYS A 126 7.19 20.35 20.56
C LYS A 126 6.01 21.31 20.50
N ILE A 127 5.53 21.70 21.68
CA ILE A 127 4.54 22.77 21.85
C ILE A 127 5.22 24.08 21.44
N SER A 128 4.66 24.79 20.46
CA SER A 128 5.22 26.09 20.09
C SER A 128 4.97 27.09 21.21
N ARG A 129 5.97 27.91 21.53
CA ARG A 129 5.87 28.98 22.52
C ARG A 129 5.15 30.22 21.97
N ARG A 130 4.96 30.30 20.65
CA ARG A 130 4.28 31.40 19.98
C ARG A 130 2.82 31.02 19.76
N THR A 131 1.92 31.93 20.13
CA THR A 131 0.46 31.71 20.19
C THR A 131 -0.16 31.26 18.87
N ASN A 132 0.50 31.49 17.72
CA ASN A 132 -0.03 31.20 16.38
C ASN A 132 0.79 30.19 15.57
N GLU A 133 1.77 29.50 16.18
CA GLU A 133 2.54 28.49 15.46
C GLU A 133 2.01 27.08 15.75
N PRO A 134 1.75 26.25 14.73
CA PRO A 134 1.24 24.90 14.93
C PRO A 134 2.28 24.05 15.67
N HIS A 135 1.79 23.16 16.54
CA HIS A 135 2.65 22.21 17.22
C HIS A 135 3.37 21.31 16.21
N LYS A 136 4.66 21.07 16.43
CA LYS A 136 5.48 20.22 15.58
C LYS A 136 5.90 18.96 16.32
N TRP A 137 6.07 17.89 15.58
CA TRP A 137 6.60 16.63 16.03
C TRP A 137 8.06 16.53 15.62
N GLU A 138 8.90 16.04 16.52
CA GLU A 138 10.32 15.78 16.28
C GLU A 138 10.64 14.33 16.60
N LEU A 139 11.47 13.70 15.78
CA LEU A 139 11.83 12.30 15.92
C LEU A 139 12.56 12.03 17.23
N ASN A 140 12.16 10.98 17.95
CA ASN A 140 12.85 10.54 19.15
C ASN A 140 14.24 10.01 18.82
N ARG A 141 15.20 10.22 19.73
CA ARG A 141 16.59 9.77 19.54
C ARG A 141 16.69 8.25 19.29
N GLU A 142 15.85 7.46 19.96
CA GLU A 142 15.81 6.00 19.81
C GLU A 142 15.24 5.56 18.47
N ALA A 143 14.26 6.30 17.93
CA ALA A 143 13.61 5.97 16.67
C ALA A 143 14.55 6.10 15.45
N TRP A 144 15.64 6.87 15.57
CA TRP A 144 16.71 6.95 14.57
C TRP A 144 17.42 5.62 14.29
N GLU A 145 17.30 4.62 15.18
CA GLU A 145 17.77 3.26 14.90
C GLU A 145 17.08 2.62 13.69
N SER A 146 15.83 3.01 13.45
CA SER A 146 15.01 2.48 12.36
C SER A 146 15.10 3.33 11.09
N TYR A 147 15.94 4.37 11.09
CA TYR A 147 16.21 5.18 9.91
C TYR A 147 17.04 4.39 8.89
N ASP A 148 16.58 4.41 7.64
CA ASP A 148 17.15 3.72 6.50
C ASP A 148 17.53 4.76 5.42
N PRO A 149 18.83 4.95 5.12
CA PRO A 149 19.27 5.90 4.11
C PRO A 149 18.89 5.48 2.68
N SER A 150 18.37 4.27 2.47
CA SER A 150 17.85 3.79 1.18
C SER A 150 16.32 3.97 1.02
N PHE A 151 15.66 4.66 1.95
CA PHE A 151 14.22 4.80 1.95
C PHE A 151 13.67 5.71 0.85
N TYR A 152 13.07 5.11 -0.17
CA TYR A 152 12.74 5.78 -1.43
C TYR A 152 11.52 6.73 -1.41
N HIS A 153 10.72 6.77 -0.33
CA HIS A 153 9.57 7.70 -0.26
C HIS A 153 9.95 9.13 0.16
N ILE A 154 11.20 9.38 0.58
CA ILE A 154 11.70 10.74 0.81
C ILE A 154 12.73 11.11 -0.24
N ASN A 155 12.77 12.39 -0.62
CA ASN A 155 13.70 12.85 -1.65
C ASN A 155 15.15 12.92 -1.15
N LEU A 156 16.10 13.03 -2.09
CA LEU A 156 17.54 13.12 -1.79
C LEU A 156 17.89 14.27 -0.82
N ARG A 157 17.23 15.42 -0.97
CA ARG A 157 17.45 16.58 -0.10
C ARG A 157 17.07 16.27 1.35
N ASN A 158 15.95 15.58 1.56
CA ASN A 158 15.49 15.16 2.88
C ASN A 158 16.43 14.11 3.49
N HIS A 159 16.97 13.20 2.67
CA HIS A 159 18.03 12.29 3.13
C HIS A 159 19.29 13.02 3.57
N GLN A 160 19.71 14.04 2.81
CA GLN A 160 20.86 14.85 3.18
C GLN A 160 20.63 15.57 4.52
N THR A 161 19.47 16.23 4.69
CA THR A 161 19.11 16.87 5.96
C THR A 161 19.02 15.88 7.12
N ALA A 162 18.53 14.66 6.87
CA ALA A 162 18.49 13.61 7.86
C ALA A 162 19.89 13.13 8.25
N ALA A 163 20.81 13.00 7.29
CA ALA A 163 22.20 12.65 7.56
C ALA A 163 22.92 13.72 8.39
N GLU A 164 22.67 14.99 8.10
CA GLU A 164 23.25 16.15 8.81
C GLU A 164 22.68 16.32 10.23
N SER A 165 21.38 16.08 10.42
CA SER A 165 20.70 16.25 11.71
C SER A 165 20.76 15.02 12.61
N ARG A 166 21.37 13.92 12.13
CA ARG A 166 21.44 12.65 12.84
C ARG A 166 22.15 12.81 14.19
N PRO A 167 21.54 12.33 15.30
CA PRO A 167 22.20 12.35 16.60
C PRO A 167 23.48 11.52 16.60
N ALA A 168 24.54 12.02 17.26
CA ALA A 168 25.73 11.22 17.53
C ALA A 168 25.37 10.06 18.48
N PHE A 169 25.78 8.84 18.14
CA PHE A 169 25.62 7.67 18.98
C PHE A 169 26.97 7.36 19.67
N PRO A 170 27.00 7.05 20.98
CA PRO A 170 28.23 6.62 21.64
C PRO A 170 28.85 5.41 20.92
N ALA A 171 30.19 5.34 20.88
CA ALA A 171 30.94 4.36 20.07
C ALA A 171 30.66 2.88 20.42
N ASP A 172 30.13 2.62 21.62
CA ASP A 172 29.84 1.28 22.14
C ASP A 172 28.52 0.68 21.60
N ASN A 173 27.89 1.36 20.64
CA ASN A 173 26.48 1.14 20.37
C ASN A 173 26.17 0.00 19.41
N LYS A 174 25.26 -0.85 19.90
CA LYS A 174 24.32 -1.75 19.20
C LYS A 174 23.50 -1.10 18.06
N PHE A 175 23.75 0.18 17.78
CA PHE A 175 23.02 1.07 16.88
C PHE A 175 23.73 1.22 15.52
N ARG A 176 24.67 0.31 15.19
CA ARG A 176 25.15 0.19 13.81
C ARG A 176 23.91 0.03 12.92
N VAL A 177 23.75 0.94 11.96
CA VAL A 177 22.68 0.86 10.96
C VAL A 177 22.88 -0.46 10.23
N LYS A 178 22.11 -1.46 10.63
CA LYS A 178 21.90 -2.63 9.80
C LYS A 178 20.81 -2.21 8.85
N PRO A 179 21.09 -2.02 7.55
CA PRO A 179 20.01 -1.90 6.60
C PRO A 179 19.09 -3.08 6.85
N LYS A 180 17.83 -2.79 7.19
CA LYS A 180 16.77 -3.79 7.29
C LYS A 180 16.03 -3.69 5.97
N PRO A 181 16.56 -4.30 4.87
CA PRO A 181 15.83 -4.33 3.63
C PRO A 181 14.43 -4.85 3.95
N PHE A 182 13.43 -4.19 3.39
CA PHE A 182 12.06 -4.66 3.51
C PHE A 182 12.00 -6.03 2.86
N CYS A 183 11.96 -7.07 3.69
CA CYS A 183 11.67 -8.42 3.27
C CYS A 183 10.26 -8.70 3.81
N PRO A 184 9.20 -8.42 3.03
CA PRO A 184 7.87 -8.84 3.45
C PRO A 184 7.93 -10.35 3.71
N PRO A 185 7.22 -10.86 4.73
CA PRO A 185 7.12 -12.29 4.94
C PRO A 185 6.72 -12.94 3.61
N LEU A 186 7.46 -13.96 3.18
CA LEU A 186 7.08 -14.73 2.01
C LEU A 186 5.72 -15.34 2.33
N PHE A 187 4.68 -14.89 1.63
CA PHE A 187 3.40 -15.58 1.67
C PHE A 187 3.58 -16.93 0.96
N GLU A 188 3.02 -18.00 1.52
CA GLU A 188 2.82 -19.25 0.79
C GLU A 188 1.95 -18.92 -0.43
N SER A 189 2.58 -18.71 -1.58
CA SER A 189 1.89 -18.27 -2.79
C SER A 189 0.92 -19.32 -3.33
N HIS A 190 1.08 -20.59 -2.93
CA HIS A 190 0.16 -21.66 -3.28
C HIS A 190 0.11 -22.71 -2.16
N ARG A 191 -1.03 -22.81 -1.44
CA ARG A 191 -1.42 -24.12 -0.88
C ARG A 191 -1.85 -24.96 -2.06
N ALA A 192 -1.17 -26.09 -2.25
CA ALA A 192 -1.33 -27.08 -3.32
C ALA A 192 -2.71 -27.05 -4.01
N PHE A 193 -2.70 -26.90 -5.34
CA PHE A 193 -3.83 -27.26 -6.20
C PHE A 193 -4.04 -28.77 -6.18
#